data_AF-A0A3L6RTR1-F1
#
_entry.id   AF-A0A3L6RTR1-F1
#
_cell.length_a   1.000
_cell.length_b   1.000
_cell.length_c   1.000
_cell.angle_alpha   90.00
_cell.angle_beta   90.00
_cell.angle_gamma   90.00
#
_symmetry.space_group_name_H-M   'P 1'
#
loop_
_entity.id
_entity.type
_entity.pdbx_description
1 polymer ?
#
loop_
_entity_poly.entity_id
_entity_poly.type
_entity_poly.pdbx_seq_one_letter_code
_entity_poly.pdbx_strand_id
1 'polypeptide(L)'
;MDPASEELERRSRYLSSLIRRTKLGAAPAPAPVPAPAPLPEPEPQAAAASNPEPEPAVGKRGEVKPALAVVEEEEEKEKREVRGEGGDGKGKEVKGKVVEGGLKEEEGGGRKVAVRVRAADMALPLQRRAVRLAYEAIAAMPRLDNKRLALALKKEFDTAYGPAWHCIVGTSFGSYVTHSLGGFLYFSVDKAYILLFRTAVEPLGHP
;
A
#
# COMPACT_ATOMS: atom_id res chain seq x y z
N MET A 1 -11.34 -54.57 -21.42
CA MET A 1 -11.27 -53.35 -20.57
C MET A 1 -9.94 -52.68 -20.84
N ASP A 2 -9.95 -51.37 -21.06
CA ASP A 2 -8.75 -50.61 -21.41
C ASP A 2 -7.92 -50.34 -20.14
N PRO A 3 -6.64 -50.80 -20.06
CA PRO A 3 -5.80 -50.59 -18.89
C PRO A 3 -5.59 -49.11 -18.53
N ALA A 4 -5.71 -48.20 -19.50
CA ALA A 4 -5.63 -46.76 -19.25
C ALA A 4 -6.87 -46.24 -18.49
N SER A 5 -8.05 -46.83 -18.72
CA SER A 5 -9.29 -46.46 -18.02
C SER A 5 -9.26 -46.89 -16.55
N GLU A 6 -8.72 -48.07 -16.26
CA GLU A 6 -8.62 -48.60 -14.90
C GLU A 6 -7.66 -47.78 -14.03
N GLU A 7 -6.52 -47.39 -14.60
CA GLU A 7 -5.54 -46.53 -13.92
C GLU A 7 -6.11 -45.13 -13.65
N LEU A 8 -6.92 -44.59 -14.57
CA LEU A 8 -7.59 -43.30 -14.38
C LEU A 8 -8.63 -43.35 -13.26
N GLU A 9 -9.43 -44.41 -13.21
CA GLU A 9 -10.39 -44.61 -12.11
C GLU A 9 -9.68 -44.78 -10.76
N ARG A 10 -8.56 -45.50 -10.73
CA ARG A 10 -7.75 -45.67 -9.52
C ARG A 10 -7.21 -44.34 -9.01
N ARG A 11 -6.70 -43.49 -9.91
CA ARG A 11 -6.23 -42.13 -9.59
C ARG A 11 -7.36 -41.21 -9.12
N SER A 12 -8.54 -41.29 -9.76
CA SER A 12 -9.72 -40.52 -9.37
C SER A 12 -10.21 -40.87 -7.96
N ARG A 13 -10.27 -42.17 -7.63
CA ARG A 13 -10.64 -42.65 -6.28
C ARG A 13 -9.61 -42.23 -5.23
N TYR A 14 -8.32 -42.28 -5.57
CA TYR A 14 -7.25 -41.86 -4.66
C TYR A 14 -7.27 -40.35 -4.36
N LEU A 15 -7.43 -39.51 -5.40
CA LEU A 15 -7.56 -38.06 -5.24
C LEU A 15 -8.81 -37.69 -4.44
N SER A 16 -9.93 -38.36 -4.70
CA SER A 16 -11.17 -38.16 -3.93
C SER A 16 -10.99 -38.52 -2.44
N SER A 17 -10.21 -39.55 -2.14
CA SER A 17 -9.87 -39.94 -0.77
C SER A 17 -8.96 -38.92 -0.07
N LEU A 18 -7.95 -38.39 -0.79
CA LEU A 18 -7.06 -37.33 -0.28
C LEU A 18 -7.80 -36.02 0.01
N ILE A 19 -8.74 -35.64 -0.86
CA ILE A 19 -9.58 -34.44 -0.65
C ILE A 19 -10.48 -34.61 0.57
N ARG A 20 -11.07 -35.80 0.78
CA ARG A 20 -11.86 -36.08 1.99
C ARG A 20 -11.00 -36.05 3.25
N ARG A 21 -9.77 -36.54 3.19
CA ARG A 21 -8.82 -36.50 4.31
C ARG A 21 -8.34 -35.10 4.66
N THR A 22 -8.18 -34.24 3.66
CA THR A 22 -7.71 -32.86 3.85
C THR A 22 -8.80 -31.92 4.35
N LYS A 23 -10.08 -32.33 4.35
CA LYS A 23 -11.20 -31.53 4.88
C LYS A 23 -11.34 -31.56 6.41
N LEU A 24 -10.43 -32.18 7.16
CA LEU A 24 -10.39 -32.17 8.63
C LEU A 24 -9.51 -31.03 9.18
N GLY A 25 -9.73 -29.82 8.70
CA GLY A 25 -9.04 -28.61 9.15
C GLY A 25 -9.88 -27.36 9.02
N ALA A 26 -11.21 -27.46 9.14
CA ALA A 26 -12.05 -26.30 9.38
C ALA A 26 -12.10 -26.08 10.89
N ALA A 27 -11.55 -24.96 11.37
CA ALA A 27 -11.70 -24.56 12.77
C ALA A 27 -13.20 -24.48 13.12
N PRO A 28 -13.61 -24.90 14.32
CA PRO A 28 -14.99 -24.74 14.75
C PRO A 28 -15.36 -23.25 14.71
N ALA A 29 -16.54 -22.95 14.18
CA ALA A 29 -17.08 -21.59 14.19
C ALA A 29 -17.02 -21.00 15.60
N PRO A 30 -16.63 -19.73 15.78
CA PRO A 30 -16.67 -19.11 17.10
C PRO A 30 -18.10 -19.17 17.63
N ALA A 31 -18.25 -19.59 18.89
CA ALA A 31 -19.54 -19.67 19.56
C ALA A 31 -20.27 -18.31 19.50
N PRO A 32 -21.61 -18.27 19.43
CA PRO A 32 -22.36 -17.03 19.48
C PRO A 32 -22.03 -16.30 20.78
N VAL A 33 -21.52 -15.07 20.64
CA VAL A 33 -21.22 -14.18 21.76
C VAL A 33 -22.53 -13.97 22.54
N PRO A 34 -22.57 -14.17 23.87
CA PRO A 34 -23.77 -13.85 24.65
C PRO A 34 -24.03 -12.35 24.55
N ALA A 35 -25.30 -11.99 24.34
CA ALA A 35 -25.74 -10.61 24.22
C ALA A 35 -25.25 -9.76 25.41
N PRO A 36 -24.85 -8.49 25.19
CA PRO A 36 -24.46 -7.62 26.29
C PRO A 36 -25.63 -7.43 27.25
N ALA A 37 -25.35 -7.55 28.55
CA ALA A 37 -26.30 -7.33 29.62
C ALA A 37 -26.95 -5.93 29.48
N PRO A 38 -28.26 -5.78 29.78
CA PRO A 38 -28.91 -4.48 29.75
C PRO A 38 -28.25 -3.56 30.78
N LEU A 39 -27.91 -2.34 30.34
CA LEU A 39 -27.45 -1.26 31.21
C LEU A 39 -28.50 -0.99 32.30
N PRO A 40 -28.11 -0.66 33.54
CA PRO A 40 -29.05 -0.33 34.60
C PRO A 40 -29.82 0.96 34.25
N GLU A 41 -31.14 0.91 34.40
CA GLU A 41 -32.04 2.05 34.30
C GLU A 41 -31.68 3.12 35.35
N PRO A 42 -31.75 4.42 35.02
CA PRO A 42 -31.46 5.47 35.98
C PRO A 42 -32.56 5.57 37.04
N GLU A 43 -32.17 5.45 38.31
CA GLU A 43 -33.06 5.69 39.46
C GLU A 43 -33.62 7.12 39.44
N PRO A 44 -34.90 7.32 39.82
CA PRO A 44 -35.53 8.63 39.81
C PRO A 44 -35.13 9.41 41.06
N GLN A 45 -34.33 10.48 40.90
CA GLN A 45 -34.17 11.47 41.95
C GLN A 45 -35.31 12.49 41.88
N ALA A 46 -36.23 12.35 42.84
CA ALA A 46 -37.23 13.33 43.17
C ALA A 46 -36.59 14.48 43.96
N ALA A 47 -36.77 15.72 43.47
CA ALA A 47 -36.76 16.92 44.29
C ALA A 47 -37.57 18.03 43.61
N ALA A 48 -38.83 18.17 44.04
CA ALA A 48 -39.50 19.47 44.09
C ALA A 48 -38.80 20.32 45.19
N ALA A 49 -38.76 21.65 45.23
CA ALA A 49 -39.50 22.69 44.55
C ALA A 49 -38.71 24.00 44.66
N SER A 50 -38.84 24.90 43.68
CA SER A 50 -39.32 26.27 43.86
C SER A 50 -39.21 27.05 42.56
N ASN A 51 -40.35 27.58 42.12
CA ASN A 51 -40.49 28.62 41.08
C ASN A 51 -40.78 29.95 41.82
N PRO A 52 -40.57 31.15 41.24
CA PRO A 52 -41.40 31.60 40.11
C PRO A 52 -40.70 32.45 39.01
N GLU A 53 -41.27 32.37 37.81
CA GLU A 53 -41.20 33.24 36.61
C GLU A 53 -41.61 34.72 36.86
N PRO A 54 -41.69 35.63 35.84
CA PRO A 54 -40.85 35.91 34.65
C PRO A 54 -40.59 37.44 34.48
N GLU A 55 -39.86 37.88 33.43
CA GLU A 55 -40.18 39.05 32.54
C GLU A 55 -38.98 39.42 31.61
N PRO A 56 -39.22 40.07 30.45
CA PRO A 56 -38.39 39.95 29.25
C PRO A 56 -37.48 41.18 28.97
N ALA A 57 -36.33 40.96 28.35
CA ALA A 57 -35.57 42.05 27.73
C ALA A 57 -34.76 41.61 26.51
N VAL A 58 -35.15 42.22 25.38
CA VAL A 58 -34.53 42.26 24.06
C VAL A 58 -33.05 42.68 24.13
N GLY A 59 -32.17 41.97 23.40
CA GLY A 59 -30.77 42.38 23.24
C GLY A 59 -30.02 41.60 22.16
N LYS A 60 -29.95 42.18 20.95
CA LYS A 60 -29.25 41.68 19.75
C LYS A 60 -27.76 41.41 19.98
N ARG A 61 -27.21 40.30 19.46
CA ARG A 61 -25.92 40.29 18.75
C ARG A 61 -25.71 39.00 17.94
N GLY A 62 -25.08 39.18 16.78
CA GLY A 62 -25.13 38.27 15.64
C GLY A 62 -24.39 36.95 15.80
N GLU A 63 -25.01 35.92 15.23
CA GLU A 63 -24.34 34.71 14.75
C GLU A 63 -23.47 35.06 13.53
N VAL A 64 -22.25 34.53 13.53
CA VAL A 64 -21.41 34.42 12.33
C VAL A 64 -21.13 32.93 12.14
N LYS A 65 -21.79 32.33 11.14
CA LYS A 65 -21.33 31.10 10.47
C LYS A 65 -20.23 31.50 9.47
N PRO A 66 -19.27 30.62 9.14
CA PRO A 66 -19.46 29.74 7.98
C PRO A 66 -19.01 28.29 8.28
N ALA A 67 -19.71 27.25 7.84
CA ALA A 67 -20.00 26.78 6.47
C ALA A 67 -19.07 25.61 6.10
N LEU A 68 -19.63 24.42 6.34
CA LEU A 68 -19.30 23.15 5.72
C LEU A 68 -19.62 23.27 4.21
N ALA A 69 -18.62 23.10 3.34
CA ALA A 69 -18.84 22.97 1.91
C ALA A 69 -18.66 21.50 1.53
N VAL A 70 -19.81 20.82 1.39
CA VAL A 70 -20.00 19.59 0.64
C VAL A 70 -19.90 19.96 -0.83
N VAL A 71 -19.09 19.24 -1.60
CA VAL A 71 -19.17 19.27 -3.07
C VAL A 71 -19.56 17.88 -3.54
N GLU A 72 -20.73 17.86 -4.16
CA GLU A 72 -21.41 16.77 -4.81
C GLU A 72 -20.63 16.35 -6.06
N GLU A 73 -20.53 15.04 -6.31
CA GLU A 73 -20.12 14.53 -7.62
C GLU A 73 -21.37 14.06 -8.37
N GLU A 74 -21.61 14.71 -9.50
CA GLU A 74 -22.69 14.42 -10.44
C GLU A 74 -22.46 13.11 -11.19
N GLU A 75 -23.54 12.35 -11.31
CA GLU A 75 -23.67 11.15 -12.13
C GLU A 75 -24.03 11.58 -13.57
N GLU A 76 -23.26 11.16 -14.57
CA GLU A 76 -23.76 11.16 -15.95
C GLU A 76 -23.56 9.79 -16.61
N LYS A 77 -24.70 9.28 -17.09
CA LYS A 77 -24.94 7.98 -17.69
C LYS A 77 -25.32 8.22 -19.16
N GLU A 78 -24.58 7.62 -20.11
CA GLU A 78 -25.14 7.39 -21.44
C GLU A 78 -24.78 6.01 -22.04
N LYS A 79 -25.80 5.14 -21.99
CA LYS A 79 -26.34 4.22 -23.01
C LYS A 79 -25.39 3.49 -23.96
N ARG A 80 -25.36 2.14 -23.84
CA ARG A 80 -25.37 1.23 -25.00
C ARG A 80 -26.10 -0.07 -24.69
N GLU A 81 -26.99 -0.48 -25.59
CA GLU A 81 -27.52 -1.84 -25.69
C GLU A 81 -27.00 -2.53 -26.96
N VAL A 82 -26.93 -3.86 -26.86
CA VAL A 82 -26.80 -4.91 -27.88
C VAL A 82 -25.39 -5.42 -28.28
N ARG A 83 -25.05 -6.55 -27.62
CA ARG A 83 -24.63 -7.88 -28.13
C ARG A 83 -23.32 -8.00 -28.93
N GLY A 84 -22.41 -8.83 -28.39
CA GLY A 84 -21.32 -9.48 -29.14
C GLY A 84 -20.32 -10.16 -28.21
N GLU A 85 -20.00 -11.41 -28.51
CA GLU A 85 -19.20 -12.38 -27.72
C GLU A 85 -17.73 -11.99 -27.44
N GLY A 86 -17.19 -12.52 -26.33
CA GLY A 86 -15.82 -13.04 -26.21
C GLY A 86 -14.66 -12.07 -25.94
N GLY A 87 -13.83 -12.39 -24.94
CA GLY A 87 -12.40 -12.03 -24.96
C GLY A 87 -11.82 -11.40 -23.69
N ASP A 88 -11.03 -12.19 -22.97
CA ASP A 88 -9.72 -11.89 -22.38
C ASP A 88 -9.52 -10.59 -21.54
N GLY A 89 -9.42 -10.78 -20.23
CA GLY A 89 -9.17 -9.72 -19.23
C GLY A 89 -7.76 -9.12 -19.33
N LYS A 90 -7.65 -7.99 -20.03
CA LYS A 90 -6.43 -7.19 -20.15
C LYS A 90 -6.19 -6.36 -18.88
N GLY A 91 -5.20 -6.78 -18.08
CA GLY A 91 -4.65 -5.99 -16.97
C GLY A 91 -4.18 -4.62 -17.47
N LYS A 92 -4.62 -3.57 -16.77
CA LYS A 92 -4.35 -2.17 -17.11
C LYS A 92 -2.89 -1.85 -16.80
N GLU A 93 -2.03 -1.98 -17.80
CA GLU A 93 -0.64 -1.53 -17.77
C GLU A 93 -0.61 0.00 -17.62
N VAL A 94 -0.29 0.47 -16.42
CA VAL A 94 -0.03 1.88 -16.16
C VAL A 94 1.31 2.21 -16.84
N LYS A 95 1.22 2.85 -18.00
CA LYS A 95 2.36 3.29 -18.81
C LYS A 95 3.18 4.31 -18.01
N GLY A 96 4.17 3.82 -17.26
CA GLY A 96 5.12 4.64 -16.52
C GLY A 96 5.78 5.63 -17.48
N LYS A 97 5.54 6.91 -17.23
CA LYS A 97 6.18 8.04 -17.92
C LYS A 97 7.70 7.86 -17.79
N VAL A 98 8.36 7.66 -18.93
CA VAL A 98 9.82 7.67 -19.00
C VAL A 98 10.27 9.06 -18.55
N VAL A 99 10.73 9.18 -17.32
CA VAL A 99 11.50 10.34 -16.91
C VAL A 99 12.89 10.11 -17.49
N GLU A 100 13.11 10.56 -18.74
CA GLU A 100 14.46 10.73 -19.26
C GLU A 100 15.13 11.84 -18.46
N GLY A 101 15.64 11.48 -17.28
CA GLY A 101 16.58 12.30 -16.53
C GLY A 101 17.94 12.19 -17.19
N GLY A 102 18.07 12.75 -18.40
CA GLY A 102 19.35 12.93 -19.04
C GLY A 102 20.15 13.98 -18.28
N LEU A 103 20.99 13.54 -17.34
CA LEU A 103 22.16 14.32 -16.93
C LEU A 103 23.13 14.24 -18.11
N LYS A 104 23.18 15.30 -18.93
CA LYS A 104 24.16 15.46 -20.02
C LYS A 104 25.32 16.33 -19.54
N GLU A 105 26.47 16.05 -20.17
CA GLU A 105 27.84 16.63 -20.11
C GLU A 105 28.81 15.61 -19.52
N GLU A 106 29.91 15.20 -20.16
CA GLU A 106 30.67 15.66 -21.33
C GLU A 106 31.36 14.46 -22.01
N GLU A 107 31.98 14.70 -23.17
CA GLU A 107 32.48 13.72 -24.14
C GLU A 107 33.54 12.74 -23.59
N GLY A 108 33.24 11.45 -23.71
CA GLY A 108 34.14 10.34 -23.41
C GLY A 108 33.36 9.05 -23.61
N GLY A 109 33.96 8.01 -24.21
CA GLY A 109 33.32 6.74 -24.55
C GLY A 109 32.85 5.91 -23.35
N GLY A 110 32.00 6.48 -22.50
CA GLY A 110 31.47 5.91 -21.28
C GLY A 110 30.28 5.01 -21.57
N ARG A 111 30.21 3.92 -20.82
CA ARG A 111 29.05 3.03 -20.81
C ARG A 111 27.79 3.83 -20.45
N LYS A 112 26.83 3.89 -21.37
CA LYS A 112 25.52 4.51 -21.12
C LYS A 112 24.77 3.70 -20.07
N VAL A 113 24.53 4.29 -18.89
CA VAL A 113 23.74 3.68 -17.82
C VAL A 113 22.26 4.02 -18.02
N ALA A 114 21.40 3.01 -17.98
CA ALA A 114 19.96 3.17 -18.15
C ALA A 114 19.26 3.24 -16.79
N VAL A 115 18.55 4.34 -16.51
CA VAL A 115 17.73 4.49 -15.30
C VAL A 115 16.25 4.50 -15.66
N ARG A 116 15.44 3.76 -14.90
CA ARG A 116 13.99 3.73 -15.08
C ARG A 116 13.27 3.68 -13.73
N VAL A 117 12.44 4.68 -13.46
CA VAL A 117 11.48 4.64 -12.35
C VAL A 117 10.29 3.80 -12.76
N ARG A 118 9.90 2.83 -11.94
CA ARG A 118 8.79 1.90 -12.19
C ARG A 118 7.54 2.26 -11.41
N ALA A 119 7.71 2.62 -10.14
CA ALA A 119 6.64 3.13 -9.29
C ALA A 119 7.25 4.05 -8.23
N ALA A 120 6.51 5.07 -7.81
CA ALA A 120 6.97 6.01 -6.80
C ALA A 120 5.78 6.63 -6.05
N ASP A 121 5.94 6.75 -4.74
CA ASP A 121 5.12 7.55 -3.83
C ASP A 121 6.08 8.34 -2.95
N MET A 122 6.66 9.40 -3.53
CA MET A 122 7.51 10.40 -2.87
C MET A 122 7.77 11.58 -3.81
N ALA A 123 8.19 12.73 -3.28
CA ALA A 123 8.45 13.93 -4.08
C ALA A 123 9.61 13.75 -5.08
N LEU A 124 9.53 14.37 -6.26
CA LEU A 124 10.55 14.28 -7.32
C LEU A 124 11.99 14.60 -6.87
N PRO A 125 12.25 15.62 -6.01
CA PRO A 125 13.59 15.86 -5.49
C PRO A 125 14.16 14.64 -4.74
N LEU A 126 13.33 13.95 -3.96
CA LEU A 126 13.73 12.77 -3.20
C LEU A 126 14.02 11.58 -4.11
N GLN A 127 13.19 11.39 -5.15
CA GLN A 127 13.45 10.36 -6.19
C GLN A 127 14.79 10.60 -6.89
N ARG A 128 15.07 11.85 -7.29
CA ARG A 128 16.33 12.23 -7.93
C ARG A 128 17.53 11.98 -7.02
N ARG A 129 17.41 12.26 -5.71
CA ARG A 129 18.45 11.96 -4.73
C ARG A 129 18.72 10.45 -4.63
N ALA A 130 17.68 9.62 -4.51
CA ALA A 130 17.83 8.17 -4.48
C ALA A 130 18.49 7.61 -5.74
N VAL A 131 18.03 8.04 -6.92
CA VAL A 131 18.60 7.63 -8.20
C VAL A 131 20.07 8.02 -8.32
N ARG A 132 20.43 9.26 -7.93
CA ARG A 132 21.81 9.74 -7.98
C ARG A 132 22.73 8.94 -7.07
N LEU A 133 22.31 8.72 -5.81
CA LEU A 133 23.09 7.92 -4.86
C LEU A 133 23.28 6.48 -5.35
N ALA A 134 22.26 5.87 -5.94
CA ALA A 134 22.36 4.54 -6.51
C ALA A 134 23.33 4.51 -7.70
N TYR A 135 23.24 5.50 -8.59
CA TYR A 135 24.13 5.64 -9.74
C TYR A 135 25.59 5.78 -9.31
N GLU A 136 25.89 6.70 -8.38
CA GLU A 136 27.24 6.94 -7.86
C GLU A 136 27.80 5.70 -7.17
N ALA A 137 26.98 5.03 -6.35
CA ALA A 137 27.39 3.80 -5.67
C ALA A 137 27.70 2.68 -6.67
N ILE A 138 26.88 2.50 -7.71
CA ILE A 138 27.12 1.50 -8.75
C ILE A 138 28.37 1.84 -9.57
N ALA A 139 28.58 3.11 -9.92
CA ALA A 139 29.75 3.56 -10.66
C ALA A 139 31.06 3.35 -9.87
N ALA A 140 31.02 3.51 -8.54
CA ALA A 140 32.18 3.29 -7.66
C ALA A 140 32.51 1.81 -7.43
N MET A 141 31.64 0.87 -7.82
CA MET A 141 31.80 -0.56 -7.59
C MET A 141 32.16 -1.29 -8.90
N PRO A 142 33.33 -1.94 -9.01
CA PRO A 142 33.71 -2.70 -10.22
C PRO A 142 32.75 -3.86 -10.53
N ARG A 143 32.17 -4.43 -9.47
CA ARG A 143 31.12 -5.47 -9.53
C ARG A 143 29.99 -5.05 -8.60
N LEU A 144 28.76 -5.25 -9.07
CA LEU A 144 27.57 -4.92 -8.29
C LEU A 144 27.51 -5.77 -7.01
N ASP A 145 27.64 -5.11 -5.85
CA ASP A 145 27.37 -5.70 -4.53
C ASP A 145 26.02 -5.20 -4.03
N ASN A 146 25.00 -6.05 -4.15
CA ASN A 146 23.63 -5.73 -3.77
C ASN A 146 23.51 -5.35 -2.29
N LYS A 147 24.25 -6.05 -1.42
CA LYS A 147 24.20 -5.82 0.04
C LYS A 147 24.78 -4.45 0.36
N ARG A 148 25.94 -4.13 -0.22
CA ARG A 148 26.59 -2.83 -0.01
C ARG A 148 25.74 -1.68 -0.54
N LEU A 149 25.12 -1.84 -1.73
CA LEU A 149 24.23 -0.84 -2.30
C LEU A 149 23.00 -0.59 -1.42
N ALA A 150 22.34 -1.66 -0.98
CA ALA A 150 21.17 -1.57 -0.12
C ALA A 150 21.49 -0.88 1.21
N LEU A 151 22.62 -1.24 1.83
CA LEU A 151 23.09 -0.62 3.07
C LEU A 151 23.38 0.88 2.89
N ALA A 152 24.06 1.26 1.80
CA ALA A 152 24.39 2.66 1.53
C ALA A 152 23.12 3.51 1.38
N LEU A 153 22.16 3.07 0.55
CA LEU A 153 20.90 3.78 0.37
C LEU A 153 20.08 3.87 1.65
N LYS A 154 19.94 2.76 2.39
CA LYS A 154 19.24 2.75 3.68
C LYS A 154 19.87 3.73 4.66
N LYS A 155 21.19 3.66 4.84
CA LYS A 155 21.91 4.49 5.82
C LYS A 155 21.78 5.98 5.51
N GLU A 156 21.95 6.36 4.24
CA GLU A 156 21.80 7.76 3.80
C GLU A 156 20.39 8.27 4.06
N PHE A 157 19.38 7.48 3.75
CA PHE A 157 17.98 7.89 3.92
C PHE A 157 17.53 7.90 5.38
N ASP A 158 17.96 6.93 6.20
CA ASP A 158 17.73 6.94 7.65
C ASP A 158 18.35 8.20 8.29
N THR A 159 19.55 8.57 7.84
CA THR A 159 20.28 9.72 8.39
C THR A 159 19.64 11.05 7.97
N ALA A 160 19.25 11.17 6.69
CA ALA A 160 18.75 12.42 6.13
C ALA A 160 17.24 12.66 6.39
N TYR A 161 16.44 11.60 6.50
CA TYR A 161 14.97 11.68 6.54
C TYR A 161 14.35 10.95 7.73
N GLY A 162 15.17 10.42 8.63
CA GLY A 162 14.75 9.69 9.82
C GLY A 162 14.42 8.21 9.55
N PRO A 163 14.62 7.33 10.53
CA PRO A 163 14.30 5.91 10.41
C PRO A 163 12.78 5.65 10.43
N ALA A 164 12.29 4.48 9.98
CA ALA A 164 13.06 3.35 9.45
C ALA A 164 12.86 3.19 7.94
N TRP A 165 13.94 3.37 7.19
CA TRP A 165 14.03 3.03 5.78
C TRP A 165 14.48 1.59 5.58
N HIS A 166 14.00 1.00 4.49
CA HIS A 166 14.33 -0.34 4.04
C HIS A 166 14.72 -0.26 2.57
N CYS A 167 15.75 -1.02 2.19
CA CYS A 167 16.20 -1.08 0.81
C CYS A 167 16.40 -2.53 0.40
N ILE A 168 15.83 -2.91 -0.74
CA ILE A 168 15.99 -4.22 -1.38
C ILE A 168 16.65 -3.99 -2.74
N VAL A 169 17.69 -4.76 -3.03
CA VAL A 169 18.42 -4.68 -4.29
C VAL A 169 18.59 -6.09 -4.85
N GLY A 170 18.29 -6.27 -6.13
CA GLY A 170 18.46 -7.55 -6.81
C GLY A 170 18.34 -7.43 -8.33
N THR A 171 18.61 -8.52 -9.05
CA THR A 171 18.42 -8.59 -10.51
C THR A 171 17.00 -8.96 -10.90
N SER A 172 16.26 -9.60 -9.99
CA SER A 172 14.84 -9.91 -10.10
C SER A 172 14.30 -10.22 -8.70
N PHE A 173 13.15 -9.65 -8.35
CA PHE A 173 12.42 -9.98 -7.12
C PHE A 173 10.94 -9.60 -7.27
N GLY A 174 10.08 -10.31 -6.53
CA GLY A 174 8.71 -9.88 -6.26
C GLY A 174 8.61 -9.30 -4.85
N SER A 175 7.75 -8.31 -4.66
CA SER A 175 7.56 -7.66 -3.35
C SER A 175 6.10 -7.29 -3.14
N TYR A 176 5.60 -7.52 -1.93
CA TYR A 176 4.33 -7.01 -1.44
C TYR A 176 4.59 -6.40 -0.06
N VAL A 177 4.64 -5.07 0.02
CA VAL A 177 5.05 -4.35 1.24
C VAL A 177 4.04 -3.28 1.57
N THR A 178 3.84 -3.06 2.87
CA THR A 178 3.16 -1.88 3.38
C THR A 178 4.21 -0.83 3.70
N HIS A 179 4.03 0.39 3.20
CA HIS A 179 4.95 1.49 3.41
C HIS A 179 4.19 2.74 3.88
N SER A 180 4.91 3.65 4.53
CA SER A 180 4.37 4.97 4.86
C SER A 180 4.16 5.81 3.60
N LEU A 181 3.18 6.72 3.64
CA LEU A 181 2.92 7.67 2.56
C LEU A 181 4.14 8.54 2.28
N GLY A 182 4.38 8.83 1.00
CA GLY A 182 5.47 9.69 0.53
C GLY A 182 6.87 9.10 0.76
N GLY A 183 6.95 7.81 1.07
CA GLY A 183 8.18 7.11 1.43
C GLY A 183 8.51 5.91 0.56
N PHE A 184 8.01 5.79 -0.67
CA PHE A 184 8.22 4.60 -1.51
C PHE A 184 8.80 4.93 -2.90
N LEU A 185 9.76 4.12 -3.34
CA LEU A 185 10.36 4.22 -4.67
C LEU A 185 10.82 2.85 -5.18
N TYR A 186 10.34 2.47 -6.36
CA TYR A 186 10.80 1.30 -7.11
C TYR A 186 11.38 1.74 -8.45
N PHE A 187 12.65 1.45 -8.68
CA PHE A 187 13.36 1.86 -9.89
C PHE A 187 14.44 0.83 -10.26
N SER A 188 15.02 0.99 -11.45
CA SER A 188 16.16 0.20 -11.89
C SER A 188 17.27 1.09 -12.42
N VAL A 189 18.52 0.68 -12.15
CA VAL A 189 19.75 1.23 -12.73
C VAL A 189 20.48 0.08 -13.43
N ASP A 190 20.56 0.14 -14.74
CA ASP A 190 20.97 -0.96 -15.62
C ASP A 190 20.20 -2.27 -15.33
N LYS A 191 20.88 -3.24 -14.71
CA LYS A 191 20.36 -4.57 -14.37
C LYS A 191 19.98 -4.70 -12.90
N ALA A 192 20.25 -3.67 -12.09
CA ALA A 192 19.91 -3.64 -10.68
C ALA A 192 18.52 -3.05 -10.50
N TYR A 193 17.62 -3.82 -9.91
CA TYR A 193 16.33 -3.38 -9.43
C TYR A 193 16.47 -2.98 -7.96
N ILE A 194 15.90 -1.83 -7.62
CA ILE A 194 16.06 -1.20 -6.31
C ILE A 194 14.67 -0.79 -5.82
N LEU A 195 14.29 -1.33 -4.67
CA LEU A 195 13.08 -0.96 -3.95
C LEU A 195 13.48 -0.31 -2.62
N LEU A 196 13.18 0.98 -2.48
CA LEU A 196 13.45 1.78 -1.30
C LEU A 196 12.12 2.21 -0.70
N PHE A 197 11.86 1.88 0.57
CA PHE A 197 10.62 2.27 1.23
C PHE A 197 10.79 2.57 2.71
N ARG A 198 9.95 3.46 3.26
CA ARG A 198 9.88 3.80 4.68
C ARG A 198 8.72 3.09 5.35
N THR A 199 8.93 2.63 6.59
CA THR A 199 7.85 2.11 7.45
C THR A 199 7.65 3.01 8.65
N ALA A 200 6.43 3.00 9.21
CA ALA A 200 6.19 3.56 10.53
C ALA A 200 6.87 2.65 11.56
N VAL A 201 7.74 3.22 12.39
CA VAL A 201 8.29 2.57 13.57
C VAL A 201 7.95 3.45 14.76
N GLU A 202 7.31 2.86 15.76
CA GLU A 202 7.14 3.53 17.05
C GLU A 202 8.42 3.28 17.86
N PRO A 203 9.18 4.32 18.24
CA PRO A 203 10.34 4.12 19.08
C PRO A 203 9.87 3.55 20.41
N LEU A 204 10.26 2.31 20.71
CA LEU A 204 10.06 1.76 22.05
C LEU A 204 10.89 2.60 23.02
N GLY A 205 10.22 3.50 23.73
CA GLY A 205 10.83 4.23 24.85
C GLY A 205 11.41 3.21 25.81
N HIS A 206 12.73 3.22 25.99
CA HIS A 206 13.33 2.48 27.09
C HIS A 206 13.02 3.25 28.39
N PRO A 207 12.54 2.56 29.44
CA PRO A 207 12.31 3.18 30.75
C PRO A 207 13.62 3.68 31.39
#